data_AF-A0A2S6PKF5-F1
#
_entry.id   AF-A0A2S6PKF5-F1
#
_cell.length_a   1.000
_cell.length_b   1.000
_cell.length_c   1.000
_cell.angle_alpha   90.00
_cell.angle_beta   90.00
_cell.angle_gamma   90.00
#
_symmetry.space_group_name_H-M   'P 1'
#
loop_
_entity.id
_entity.type
_entity.pdbx_description
1 polymer ?
#
loop_
_entity_poly.entity_id
_entity_poly.type
_entity_poly.pdbx_seq_one_letter_code
_entity_poly.pdbx_strand_id
1 'polypeptide(L)'
;MRTTHITRAGLSVLVALAALTACTQEPGGTPGAAPSSSRSAGPSTSSPTAPVDTAALESSVRAYVTAYYQPDTDAAYALISKRCRKDMSEAQFEALVDRAAQTAEQLGKTYTLKRLSVDSVHGNDARVTYGVGEPEYDERSSWVREGGEWHNNLC
;
A
#
# COMPACT_ATOMS: atom_id res chain seq x y z
N MET A 1 -37.32 5.73 38.44
CA MET A 1 -37.14 4.62 39.39
C MET A 1 -37.96 3.42 38.94
N ARG A 2 -37.31 2.37 38.43
CA ARG A 2 -37.62 0.94 38.67
C ARG A 2 -36.57 0.09 37.96
N THR A 3 -35.74 -0.51 38.78
CA THR A 3 -34.62 -1.40 38.48
C THR A 3 -35.13 -2.82 38.29
N THR A 4 -34.58 -3.60 37.35
CA THR A 4 -34.38 -5.04 37.56
C THR A 4 -33.24 -5.57 36.67
N HIS A 5 -32.24 -6.17 37.33
CA HIS A 5 -31.09 -6.87 36.74
C HIS A 5 -31.47 -8.31 36.35
N ILE A 6 -30.85 -8.87 35.31
CA ILE A 6 -30.66 -10.32 35.20
C ILE A 6 -29.23 -10.60 34.73
N THR A 7 -28.46 -11.19 35.65
CA THR A 7 -27.14 -11.79 35.45
C THR A 7 -27.32 -13.22 34.96
N ARG A 8 -26.53 -13.69 33.98
CA ARG A 8 -26.24 -15.13 33.85
C ARG A 8 -24.82 -15.38 33.34
N ALA A 9 -24.08 -16.12 34.16
CA ALA A 9 -22.73 -16.62 33.94
C ALA A 9 -22.72 -17.97 33.22
N GLY A 10 -21.56 -18.34 32.67
CA GLY A 10 -21.20 -19.69 32.20
C GLY A 10 -20.07 -19.58 31.17
N LEU A 11 -18.78 -19.60 31.53
CA LEU A 11 -17.91 -20.70 31.99
C LEU A 11 -17.56 -21.74 30.90
N SER A 12 -16.39 -21.50 30.28
CA SER A 12 -15.29 -22.43 29.91
C SER A 12 -15.53 -23.74 29.14
N VAL A 13 -14.83 -23.89 28.01
CA VAL A 13 -14.15 -25.15 27.62
C VAL A 13 -12.79 -24.82 26.94
N LEU A 14 -11.71 -25.33 27.54
CA LEU A 14 -10.35 -25.43 26.99
C LEU A 14 -10.27 -26.68 26.09
N VAL A 15 -9.63 -26.59 24.91
CA VAL A 15 -9.21 -27.77 24.12
C VAL A 15 -7.75 -27.66 23.69
N ALA A 16 -6.97 -28.50 24.36
CA ALA A 16 -5.69 -29.17 24.08
C ALA A 16 -4.78 -28.83 22.87
N LEU A 17 -3.49 -28.71 23.20
CA LEU A 17 -2.31 -28.87 22.34
C LEU A 17 -2.06 -30.33 21.93
N ALA A 18 -1.64 -30.54 20.67
CA ALA A 18 -0.81 -31.65 20.15
C ALA A 18 -0.49 -31.32 18.67
N ALA A 19 0.66 -31.58 18.04
CA ALA A 19 1.92 -32.23 18.39
C ALA A 19 3.00 -31.77 17.38
N LEU A 20 4.28 -31.88 17.78
CA LEU A 20 5.46 -31.59 16.97
C LEU A 20 5.57 -32.53 15.76
N THR A 21 5.83 -31.98 14.58
CA THR A 21 6.47 -32.73 13.47
C THR A 21 7.85 -32.15 13.21
N ALA A 22 8.85 -32.83 13.78
CA ALA A 22 10.25 -32.69 13.44
C ALA A 22 10.55 -33.55 12.19
N CYS A 23 11.11 -32.94 11.16
CA CYS A 23 11.85 -33.64 10.09
C CYS A 23 13.21 -32.93 9.99
N THR A 24 14.22 -33.40 10.73
CA THR A 24 15.30 -34.32 10.29
C THR A 24 16.22 -33.71 9.24
N GLN A 25 17.43 -33.40 9.73
CA GLN A 25 18.62 -32.96 8.99
C GLN A 25 19.29 -34.16 8.33
N GLU A 26 19.70 -34.02 7.07
CA GLU A 26 20.61 -34.94 6.38
C GLU A 26 21.97 -34.26 6.19
N PRO A 27 23.08 -34.81 6.71
CA PRO A 27 24.43 -34.34 6.43
C PRO A 27 25.06 -35.18 5.30
N GLY A 28 25.24 -34.58 4.14
CA GLY A 28 25.96 -35.18 3.01
C GLY A 28 27.13 -34.30 2.58
N GLY A 29 28.31 -34.54 3.15
CA GLY A 29 29.54 -33.87 2.74
C GLY A 29 30.16 -34.50 1.49
N THR A 30 30.76 -33.68 0.63
CA THR A 30 31.92 -34.06 -0.19
C THR A 30 32.78 -32.80 -0.41
N PRO A 31 34.08 -32.82 -0.07
CA PRO A 31 34.98 -31.71 -0.33
C PRO A 31 35.52 -31.80 -1.77
N GLY A 32 35.12 -30.85 -2.62
CA GLY A 32 35.61 -30.67 -3.98
C GLY A 32 36.31 -29.31 -4.10
N ALA A 33 37.60 -29.35 -4.39
CA ALA A 33 38.50 -28.21 -4.52
C ALA A 33 38.07 -27.18 -5.59
N ALA A 34 38.49 -25.94 -5.37
CA ALA A 34 38.25 -24.75 -6.19
C ALA A 34 38.72 -24.87 -7.66
N PRO A 35 38.22 -23.97 -8.53
CA PRO A 35 39.18 -22.99 -9.06
C PRO A 35 38.69 -21.54 -8.97
N SER A 36 39.67 -20.66 -8.80
CA SER A 36 39.59 -19.21 -8.88
C SER A 36 38.86 -18.71 -10.13
N SER A 37 38.03 -17.70 -9.96
CA SER A 37 37.65 -16.78 -11.03
C SER A 37 37.53 -15.38 -10.46
N SER A 38 38.67 -14.70 -10.42
CA SER A 38 38.76 -13.25 -10.23
C SER A 38 38.09 -12.57 -11.42
N ARG A 39 36.78 -12.43 -11.39
CA ARG A 39 36.05 -11.65 -12.39
C ARG A 39 36.22 -10.18 -12.00
N SER A 40 37.14 -9.50 -12.69
CA SER A 40 37.29 -8.05 -12.62
C SER A 40 35.92 -7.39 -12.75
N ALA A 41 35.45 -6.79 -11.66
CA ALA A 41 34.36 -5.84 -11.70
C ALA A 41 34.89 -4.58 -12.39
N GLY A 42 34.81 -4.54 -13.72
CA GLY A 42 34.94 -3.29 -14.44
C GLY A 42 33.88 -2.31 -13.89
N PRO A 43 34.20 -1.02 -13.73
CA PRO A 43 33.19 -0.06 -13.32
C PRO A 43 32.11 -0.04 -14.39
N SER A 44 30.91 -0.54 -14.06
CA SER A 44 29.72 -0.32 -14.86
C SER A 44 29.49 1.17 -14.91
N THR A 45 29.95 1.81 -15.97
CA THR A 45 29.64 3.20 -16.27
C THR A 45 28.12 3.27 -16.44
N SER A 46 27.44 3.71 -15.39
CA SER A 46 26.01 3.99 -15.44
C SER A 46 25.82 5.11 -16.46
N SER A 47 25.37 4.75 -17.66
CA SER A 47 24.93 5.76 -18.62
C SER A 47 23.81 6.58 -17.97
N PRO A 48 23.80 7.91 -18.12
CA PRO A 48 22.72 8.73 -17.58
C PRO A 48 21.41 8.31 -18.25
N THR A 49 20.53 7.67 -17.50
CA THR A 49 19.16 7.39 -17.91
C THR A 49 18.48 8.74 -18.13
N ALA A 50 17.93 8.94 -19.33
CA ALA A 50 17.09 10.11 -19.61
C ALA A 50 16.00 10.24 -18.54
N PRO A 51 15.62 11.47 -18.14
CA PRO A 51 14.56 11.65 -17.16
C PRO A 51 13.29 10.91 -17.59
N VAL A 52 12.74 10.09 -16.69
CA VAL A 52 11.47 9.41 -16.94
C VAL A 52 10.35 10.46 -16.94
N ASP A 53 9.51 10.48 -17.97
CA ASP A 53 8.33 11.35 -17.99
C ASP A 53 7.28 10.86 -16.98
N THR A 54 7.08 11.65 -15.92
CA THR A 54 6.17 11.38 -14.82
C THR A 54 4.85 12.13 -14.89
N ALA A 55 4.62 12.97 -15.90
CA ALA A 55 3.51 13.92 -15.91
C ALA A 55 2.13 13.23 -15.77
N ALA A 56 1.94 12.12 -16.49
CA ALA A 56 0.69 11.35 -16.42
C ALA A 56 0.48 10.67 -15.05
N LEU A 57 1.56 10.18 -14.42
CA LEU A 57 1.50 9.59 -13.08
C LEU A 57 1.09 10.66 -12.08
N GLU A 58 1.80 11.78 -12.07
CA GLU A 58 1.52 12.87 -11.13
C GLU A 58 0.11 13.45 -11.29
N SER A 59 -0.40 13.50 -12.53
CA SER A 59 -1.77 13.91 -12.80
C SER A 59 -2.78 12.95 -12.18
N SER A 60 -2.54 11.64 -12.27
CA SER A 60 -3.40 10.61 -11.69
C SER A 60 -3.37 10.65 -10.15
N VAL A 61 -2.19 10.89 -9.56
CA VAL A 61 -2.05 11.09 -8.10
C VAL A 61 -2.83 12.32 -7.65
N ARG A 62 -2.69 13.45 -8.35
CA ARG A 62 -3.47 14.67 -8.06
C ARG A 62 -4.97 14.40 -8.09
N ALA A 63 -5.47 13.76 -9.16
CA ALA A 63 -6.88 13.44 -9.30
C ALA A 63 -7.38 12.54 -8.15
N TYR A 64 -6.64 11.50 -7.82
CA TYR A 64 -6.98 10.58 -6.73
C TYR A 64 -7.03 11.29 -5.38
N VAL A 65 -5.98 12.05 -5.02
CA VAL A 65 -5.92 12.77 -3.74
C VAL A 65 -7.03 13.82 -3.65
N THR A 66 -7.32 14.52 -4.74
CA THR A 66 -8.45 15.45 -4.78
C THR A 66 -9.77 14.73 -4.53
N ALA A 67 -10.07 13.65 -5.25
CA ALA A 67 -11.32 12.91 -5.09
C ALA A 67 -11.45 12.23 -3.71
N TYR A 68 -10.34 11.78 -3.13
CA TYR A 68 -10.34 11.17 -1.80
C TYR A 68 -10.65 12.17 -0.67
N TYR A 69 -10.14 13.41 -0.76
CA TYR A 69 -10.33 14.44 0.27
C TYR A 69 -11.45 15.46 -0.04
N GLN A 70 -11.92 15.55 -1.29
CA GLN A 70 -13.18 16.16 -1.69
C GLN A 70 -14.11 15.00 -2.07
N PRO A 71 -14.84 14.42 -1.11
CA PRO A 71 -15.29 13.04 -1.12
C PRO A 71 -16.15 12.68 -2.36
N ASP A 72 -15.46 12.30 -3.43
CA ASP A 72 -15.98 11.85 -4.72
C ASP A 72 -15.54 10.40 -4.88
N THR A 73 -16.30 9.53 -4.23
CA THR A 73 -16.02 8.09 -4.15
C THR A 73 -15.88 7.48 -5.54
N ASP A 74 -16.78 7.78 -6.46
CA ASP A 74 -16.77 7.24 -7.82
C ASP A 74 -15.47 7.60 -8.54
N ALA A 75 -15.06 8.88 -8.49
CA ALA A 75 -13.83 9.33 -9.13
C ALA A 75 -12.57 8.73 -8.47
N ALA A 76 -12.54 8.65 -7.14
CA ALA A 76 -11.43 8.05 -6.42
C ALA A 76 -11.32 6.53 -6.64
N TYR A 77 -12.45 5.82 -6.67
CA TYR A 77 -12.53 4.37 -6.90
C TYR A 77 -12.21 4.00 -8.35
N ALA A 78 -12.55 4.85 -9.32
CA ALA A 78 -12.12 4.68 -10.71
C ALA A 78 -10.58 4.66 -10.84
N LEU A 79 -9.89 5.41 -9.98
CA LEU A 79 -8.42 5.55 -9.98
C LEU A 79 -7.69 4.49 -9.17
N ILE A 80 -8.36 3.53 -8.53
CA ILE A 80 -7.66 2.38 -7.89
C ILE A 80 -7.45 1.23 -8.88
N SER A 81 -6.42 0.42 -8.67
CA SER A 81 -6.04 -0.65 -9.61
C SER A 81 -7.12 -1.72 -9.74
N LYS A 82 -7.11 -2.47 -10.87
CA LYS A 82 -7.98 -3.65 -11.01
C LYS A 82 -7.79 -4.69 -9.93
N ARG A 83 -6.58 -4.81 -9.37
CA ARG A 83 -6.32 -5.68 -8.21
C ARG A 83 -7.11 -5.16 -7.01
N CYS A 84 -6.96 -3.88 -6.69
CA CYS A 84 -7.64 -3.29 -5.55
C CYS A 84 -9.16 -3.32 -5.65
N ARG A 85 -9.74 -3.13 -6.84
CA ARG A 85 -11.19 -3.30 -7.02
C ARG A 85 -11.69 -4.73 -6.84
N LYS A 86 -10.83 -5.75 -6.89
CA LYS A 86 -11.20 -7.14 -6.57
C LYS A 86 -11.16 -7.41 -5.07
N ASP A 87 -10.21 -6.78 -4.37
CA ASP A 87 -9.96 -7.02 -2.95
C ASP A 87 -10.80 -6.10 -2.04
N MET A 88 -11.21 -4.95 -2.55
CA MET A 88 -11.98 -3.93 -1.84
C MET A 88 -13.16 -3.47 -2.70
N SER A 89 -14.38 -3.65 -2.19
CA SER A 89 -15.59 -3.17 -2.84
C SER A 89 -15.67 -1.64 -2.80
N GLU A 90 -16.47 -1.07 -3.71
CA GLU A 90 -16.75 0.36 -3.74
C GLU A 90 -17.31 0.86 -2.40
N ALA A 91 -18.25 0.14 -1.79
CA ALA A 91 -18.80 0.49 -0.48
C ALA A 91 -17.77 0.45 0.67
N GLN A 92 -16.79 -0.47 0.61
CA GLN A 92 -15.70 -0.50 1.58
C GLN A 92 -14.78 0.71 1.40
N PHE A 93 -14.53 1.11 0.16
CA PHE A 93 -13.72 2.29 -0.15
C PHE A 93 -14.44 3.60 0.19
N GLU A 94 -15.74 3.69 -0.08
CA GLU A 94 -16.62 4.80 0.33
C GLU A 94 -16.50 5.04 1.84
N ALA A 95 -16.55 3.97 2.65
CA ALA A 95 -16.40 4.08 4.09
C ALA A 95 -15.02 4.63 4.53
N LEU A 96 -13.98 4.51 3.70
CA LEU A 96 -12.67 5.14 3.95
C LEU A 96 -12.69 6.62 3.59
N VAL A 97 -13.25 6.98 2.43
CA VAL A 97 -13.42 8.36 1.97
C VAL A 97 -14.28 9.16 2.95
N ASP A 98 -15.41 8.59 3.40
CA ASP A 98 -16.29 9.18 4.40
C ASP A 98 -15.58 9.41 5.73
N ARG A 99 -14.77 8.45 6.17
CA ARG A 99 -13.98 8.60 7.40
C ARG A 99 -12.98 9.73 7.26
N ALA A 100 -12.29 9.84 6.13
CA ALA A 100 -11.36 10.93 5.87
C ALA A 100 -12.06 12.29 5.88
N ALA A 101 -13.24 12.40 5.26
CA ALA A 101 -14.06 13.60 5.28
C ALA A 101 -14.55 13.97 6.69
N GLN A 102 -15.06 13.00 7.46
CA GLN A 102 -15.49 13.20 8.85
C GLN A 102 -14.33 13.65 9.74
N THR A 103 -13.14 13.06 9.59
CA THR A 103 -11.95 13.48 10.32
C THR A 103 -11.56 14.92 9.95
N ALA A 104 -11.59 15.27 8.67
CA ALA A 104 -11.31 16.64 8.22
C ALA A 104 -12.31 17.64 8.82
N GLU A 105 -13.61 17.32 8.82
CA GLU A 105 -14.67 18.14 9.41
C GLU A 105 -14.46 18.36 10.92
N GLN A 106 -14.21 17.28 11.67
CA GLN A 106 -13.98 17.34 13.12
C GLN A 106 -12.79 18.22 13.50
N LEU A 107 -11.77 18.27 12.64
CA LEU A 107 -10.58 19.08 12.83
C LEU A 107 -10.73 20.52 12.28
N GLY A 108 -11.84 20.82 11.59
CA GLY A 108 -12.02 22.09 10.89
C GLY A 108 -10.99 22.29 9.77
N LYS A 109 -10.59 21.21 9.10
CA LYS A 109 -9.55 21.18 8.08
C LYS A 109 -10.13 20.89 6.70
N THR A 110 -9.40 21.32 5.68
CA THR A 110 -9.60 20.89 4.30
C THR A 110 -8.27 20.38 3.77
N TYR A 111 -8.20 19.09 3.51
CA TYR A 111 -7.00 18.45 2.99
C TYR A 111 -6.95 18.63 1.46
N THR A 112 -5.78 19.03 0.98
CA THR A 112 -5.48 19.21 -0.44
C THR A 112 -4.03 18.80 -0.66
N LEU A 113 -3.69 18.27 -1.84
CA LEU A 113 -2.32 17.90 -2.14
C LEU A 113 -1.38 19.11 -1.96
N LYS A 114 -0.42 19.01 -1.04
CA LYS A 114 0.61 20.03 -0.77
C LYS A 114 1.99 19.63 -1.27
N ARG A 115 2.29 18.34 -1.24
CA ARG A 115 3.56 17.77 -1.70
C ARG A 115 3.29 16.52 -2.52
N LEU A 116 4.09 16.35 -3.57
CA LEU A 116 4.13 15.14 -4.37
C LEU A 116 5.58 14.91 -4.81
N SER A 117 6.06 13.70 -4.58
CA SER A 117 7.35 13.18 -5.04
C SER A 117 7.11 11.87 -5.75
N VAL A 118 7.72 11.72 -6.93
CA VAL A 118 7.84 10.42 -7.60
C VAL A 118 9.15 9.80 -7.15
N ASP A 119 9.05 8.74 -6.36
CA ASP A 119 10.20 8.10 -5.73
C ASP A 119 10.88 7.13 -6.68
N SER A 120 10.11 6.39 -7.48
CA SER A 120 10.62 5.52 -8.52
C SER A 120 9.56 5.20 -9.58
N VAL A 121 10.04 4.91 -10.79
CA VAL A 121 9.25 4.36 -11.89
C VAL A 121 10.04 3.22 -12.53
N HIS A 122 9.41 2.05 -12.63
CA HIS A 122 9.98 0.84 -13.21
C HIS A 122 8.96 0.21 -14.17
N GLY A 123 9.07 0.51 -15.46
CA GLY A 123 8.11 0.03 -16.46
C GLY A 123 6.70 0.55 -16.17
N ASN A 124 5.80 -0.37 -15.79
CA ASN A 124 4.41 -0.05 -15.46
C ASN A 124 4.16 0.10 -13.96
N ASP A 125 5.19 0.04 -13.12
CA ASP A 125 5.09 0.20 -11.68
C ASP A 125 5.73 1.52 -11.24
N ALA A 126 5.13 2.17 -10.25
CA ALA A 126 5.68 3.37 -9.66
C ALA A 126 5.45 3.43 -8.15
N ARG A 127 6.28 4.22 -7.49
CA ARG A 127 6.16 4.58 -6.09
C ARG A 127 6.15 6.09 -5.98
N VAL A 128 5.19 6.62 -5.24
CA VAL A 128 5.10 8.06 -4.96
C VAL A 128 4.98 8.27 -3.47
N THR A 129 5.41 9.44 -3.02
CA THR A 129 5.13 9.96 -1.69
C THR A 129 4.37 11.27 -1.87
N TYR A 130 3.22 11.41 -1.20
CA TYR A 130 2.46 12.66 -1.22
C TYR A 130 2.04 13.07 0.19
N GLY A 131 1.72 14.35 0.35
CA GLY A 131 1.30 14.91 1.64
C GLY A 131 0.24 15.99 1.47
N VAL A 132 -0.66 16.09 2.46
CA VAL A 132 -1.78 17.05 2.46
C VAL A 132 -1.61 18.22 3.42
N GLY A 133 -0.39 18.42 3.91
CA GLY A 133 -0.01 19.55 4.76
C GLY A 133 0.22 19.20 6.23
N GLU A 134 -0.17 18.01 6.66
CA GLU A 134 0.12 17.47 7.99
C GLU A 134 0.94 16.19 7.83
N PRO A 135 2.14 16.07 8.45
CA PRO A 135 3.00 14.90 8.27
C PRO A 135 2.38 13.56 8.69
N GLU A 136 1.39 13.57 9.58
CA GLU A 136 0.66 12.36 9.98
C GLU A 136 -0.22 11.77 8.85
N TYR A 137 -0.49 12.54 7.81
CA TYR A 137 -1.22 12.13 6.60
C TYR A 137 -0.30 12.08 5.36
N ASP A 138 1.02 12.07 5.54
CA ASP A 138 1.93 11.77 4.44
C ASP A 138 1.81 10.29 4.06
N GLU A 139 1.58 10.02 2.78
CA GLU A 139 1.25 8.69 2.27
C GLU A 139 2.27 8.25 1.21
N ARG A 140 2.71 6.99 1.32
CA ARG A 140 3.64 6.37 0.37
C ARG A 140 2.90 5.27 -0.40
N SER A 141 2.39 5.61 -1.58
CA SER A 141 1.52 4.73 -2.36
C SER A 141 2.22 4.08 -3.54
N SER A 142 1.88 2.80 -3.79
CA SER A 142 2.23 2.11 -5.05
C SER A 142 1.24 2.48 -6.13
N TRP A 143 1.72 2.60 -7.36
CA TRP A 143 0.91 2.87 -8.54
C TRP A 143 1.25 1.88 -9.64
N VAL A 144 0.25 1.51 -10.44
CA VAL A 144 0.41 0.62 -11.59
C VAL A 144 -0.24 1.23 -12.82
N ARG A 145 0.41 1.12 -13.98
CA ARG A 145 -0.13 1.58 -15.26
C ARG A 145 -0.96 0.47 -15.91
N GLU A 146 -2.26 0.70 -16.02
CA GLU A 146 -3.23 -0.22 -16.62
C GLU A 146 -3.93 0.50 -17.77
N GLY A 147 -3.88 -0.05 -19.00
CA GLY A 147 -4.54 0.58 -20.15
C GLY A 147 -3.97 1.96 -20.53
N GLY A 148 -2.74 2.28 -20.12
CA GLY A 148 -2.09 3.57 -20.36
C GLY A 148 -2.22 4.58 -19.21
N GLU A 149 -3.15 4.34 -18.28
CA GLU A 149 -3.46 5.21 -17.15
C GLU A 149 -2.88 4.68 -15.84
N TRP A 150 -2.47 5.57 -14.96
CA TRP A 150 -1.92 5.19 -13.66
C TRP A 150 -3.02 5.05 -12.63
N HIS A 151 -3.00 3.93 -11.91
CA HIS A 151 -3.97 3.61 -10.89
C HIS A 151 -3.27 3.36 -9.55
N ASN A 152 -3.85 3.86 -8.47
CA ASN A 152 -3.40 3.63 -7.11
C ASN A 152 -3.53 2.14 -6.79
N ASN A 153 -2.42 1.52 -6.42
CA ASN A 153 -2.30 0.09 -6.13
C ASN A 153 -2.04 -0.15 -4.64
N LEU A 154 -2.55 0.73 -3.77
CA LEU A 154 -2.56 0.62 -2.33
C LEU A 154 -4.01 0.43 -1.85
N CYS A 155 -4.27 -0.80 -1.42
CA CYS A 155 -5.42 -1.36 -0.74
C CYS A 155 -4.86 -2.54 0.09
#